data_AF-A0A7X9FZQ8-F1
#
_entry.id   AF-A0A7X9FZQ8-F1
#
_cell.length_a   1.000
_cell.length_b   1.000
_cell.length_c   1.000
_cell.angle_alpha   90.00
_cell.angle_beta   90.00
_cell.angle_gamma   90.00
#
_symmetry.space_group_name_H-M   'P 1'
#
loop_
_entity.id
_entity.type
_entity.pdbx_description
1 polymer ?
#
loop_
_entity_poly.entity_id
_entity_poly.type
_entity_poly.pdbx_seq_one_letter_code
_entity_poly.pdbx_strand_id
1 'polypeptide(L)'
;MILSISGQVIVFLWTTVCGMVIAFVYDIFRIIRKAVKTGGLVISVQDLLFWLIACIIMFVSIYYSNDGELRGFLFLGAFLGVVLYAMLFSRIVMGSSLFIINITVKAVRFLAFILFYPFRLLVKLLAVPVRKAAKAAADSLRKVRTRRDEASGRRAEADKAAGGQRRRFAAIRRIFAGRIE
;
A
#
# COMPACT_ATOMS: atom_id res chain seq x y z
N MET A 1 -28.57 22.25 -24.84
CA MET A 1 -29.79 22.99 -24.45
C MET A 1 -29.39 24.34 -23.86
N ILE A 2 -30.07 25.43 -24.21
CA ILE A 2 -29.90 26.71 -23.48
C ILE A 2 -30.39 26.49 -22.06
N LEU A 3 -29.47 26.48 -21.09
CA LEU A 3 -29.81 26.45 -19.68
C LEU A 3 -30.50 27.76 -19.33
N SER A 4 -31.79 27.67 -18.96
CA SER A 4 -32.51 28.75 -18.30
C SER A 4 -31.66 29.36 -17.18
N ILE A 5 -31.74 30.67 -16.98
CA ILE A 5 -31.01 31.40 -15.94
C ILE A 5 -31.19 30.73 -14.58
N SER A 6 -32.38 30.21 -14.28
CA SER A 6 -32.66 29.45 -13.06
C SER A 6 -31.82 28.18 -12.93
N GLY A 7 -31.60 27.44 -14.02
CA GLY A 7 -30.75 26.25 -14.03
C GLY A 7 -29.28 26.58 -13.80
N GLN A 8 -28.81 27.70 -14.36
CA GLN A 8 -27.43 28.16 -14.13
C GLN A 8 -27.18 28.52 -12.66
N VAL A 9 -28.15 29.15 -11.99
CA VAL A 9 -28.06 29.47 -10.56
C VAL A 9 -28.03 28.20 -9.70
N ILE A 10 -28.85 27.19 -10.00
CA ILE A 10 -28.86 25.91 -9.24
C ILE A 10 -27.52 25.20 -9.36
N VAL A 11 -26.98 25.14 -10.58
CA VAL A 11 -25.66 24.58 -10.85
C VAL A 11 -24.55 25.36 -10.12
N PHE A 12 -24.64 26.69 -10.11
CA PHE A 12 -23.69 27.54 -9.39
C PHE A 12 -23.74 27.28 -7.88
N LEU A 13 -24.93 27.17 -7.29
CA LEU A 13 -25.09 26.81 -5.88
C LEU A 13 -24.56 25.40 -5.60
N TRP A 14 -24.81 24.43 -6.48
CA TRP A 14 -24.28 23.07 -6.34
C TRP A 14 -22.76 23.05 -6.33
N THR A 15 -22.11 23.75 -7.27
CA THR A 15 -20.64 23.87 -7.29
C THR A 15 -20.09 24.62 -6.09
N THR A 16 -20.84 25.58 -5.54
CA THR A 16 -20.48 26.27 -4.28
C THR A 16 -20.47 25.27 -3.12
N VAL A 17 -21.49 24.41 -3.01
CA VAL A 17 -21.52 23.35 -2.00
C VAL A 17 -20.37 22.36 -2.22
N CYS A 18 -20.09 21.95 -3.46
CA CYS A 18 -18.94 21.09 -3.75
C CYS A 18 -17.61 21.75 -3.34
N GLY A 19 -17.44 23.06 -3.57
CA GLY A 19 -16.30 23.83 -3.09
C GLY A 19 -16.16 23.81 -1.56
N MET A 20 -17.27 23.94 -0.84
CA MET A 20 -17.28 23.79 0.63
C MET A 20 -16.89 22.38 1.08
N VAL A 21 -17.35 21.34 0.37
CA VAL A 21 -16.97 19.94 0.66
C VAL A 21 -15.47 19.73 0.43
N ILE A 22 -14.90 20.27 -0.65
CA ILE A 22 -13.45 20.21 -0.92
C ILE A 22 -12.68 20.92 0.19
N ALA A 23 -13.14 22.09 0.64
CA ALA A 23 -12.52 22.83 1.75
C ALA A 23 -12.58 22.05 3.08
N PHE A 24 -13.71 21.38 3.35
CA PHE A 24 -13.85 20.49 4.51
C PHE A 24 -12.90 19.30 4.45
N VAL A 25 -12.79 18.65 3.28
CA VAL A 25 -11.83 17.56 3.06
C VAL A 25 -10.40 18.07 3.28
N TYR A 26 -10.06 19.25 2.76
CA TYR A 26 -8.76 19.88 2.97
C TYR A 26 -8.44 20.08 4.46
N ASP A 27 -9.41 20.53 5.26
CA ASP A 27 -9.23 20.68 6.70
C ASP A 27 -8.90 19.34 7.39
N ILE A 28 -9.56 18.23 6.99
CA ILE A 28 -9.23 16.89 7.50
C ILE A 28 -7.76 16.55 7.23
N PHE A 29 -7.28 16.76 6.00
CA PHE A 29 -5.88 16.52 5.63
C PHE A 29 -4.92 17.44 6.39
N ARG A 30 -5.27 18.72 6.55
CA ARG A 30 -4.49 19.69 7.32
C ARG A 30 -4.33 19.27 8.78
N ILE A 31 -5.38 18.70 9.38
CA ILE A 31 -5.33 18.25 10.77
C ILE A 31 -4.55 16.94 10.91
N ILE A 32 -4.67 16.00 9.96
CA ILE A 32 -3.82 14.79 9.93
C ILE A 32 -2.34 15.16 9.94
N ARG A 33 -1.96 16.17 9.13
CA ARG A 33 -0.59 16.69 9.07
C ARG A 33 -0.10 17.26 10.40
N LYS A 34 -0.99 17.85 11.21
CA LYS A 34 -0.68 18.33 12.56
C LYS A 34 -0.65 17.22 13.60
N ALA A 35 -1.52 16.21 13.48
CA ALA A 35 -1.69 15.14 14.46
C ALA A 35 -0.58 14.09 14.39
N VAL A 36 -0.08 13.78 13.19
CA VAL A 36 1.01 12.81 13.00
C VAL A 36 2.32 13.59 12.83
N LYS A 37 3.33 13.34 13.68
CA LYS A 37 4.71 13.78 13.40
C LYS A 37 5.19 13.03 12.16
N THR A 38 5.08 13.69 11.02
CA THR A 38 5.09 13.04 9.71
C THR A 38 6.37 13.42 8.95
N GLY A 39 7.20 12.43 8.57
CA GLY A 39 8.32 12.64 7.64
C GLY A 39 7.82 13.01 6.23
N GLY A 40 8.64 13.72 5.44
CA GLY A 40 8.21 14.34 4.17
C GLY A 40 7.47 13.43 3.18
N LEU A 41 7.77 12.13 3.16
CA LEU A 41 7.15 11.14 2.26
C LEU A 41 5.63 11.00 2.49
N VAL A 42 5.19 11.01 3.75
CA VAL A 42 3.76 10.87 4.07
C VAL A 42 2.99 12.16 3.79
N ILE A 43 3.65 13.33 3.84
CA ILE A 43 3.05 14.60 3.39
C ILE A 43 2.78 14.53 1.89
N SER A 44 3.75 14.06 1.09
CA SER A 44 3.58 13.91 -0.36
C SER A 44 2.46 12.93 -0.73
N VAL A 45 2.33 11.81 -0.02
CA VAL A 45 1.23 10.85 -0.22
C VAL A 45 -0.12 11.46 0.13
N GLN A 46 -0.20 12.23 1.23
CA GLN A 46 -1.42 12.94 1.61
C GLN A 46 -1.83 13.99 0.58
N ASP A 47 -0.87 14.75 0.04
CA ASP A 47 -1.15 15.73 -1.02
C ASP A 47 -1.65 15.01 -2.28
N LEU A 48 -1.02 13.91 -2.71
CA LEU A 48 -1.48 13.14 -3.86
C LEU A 48 -2.93 12.64 -3.68
N LEU A 49 -3.25 12.12 -2.49
CA LEU A 49 -4.60 11.67 -2.13
C LEU A 49 -5.61 12.81 -2.14
N PHE A 50 -5.26 13.96 -1.55
CA PHE A 50 -6.11 15.14 -1.55
C PHE A 50 -6.41 15.61 -2.97
N TRP A 51 -5.39 15.74 -3.81
CA TRP A 51 -5.54 16.15 -5.20
C TRP A 51 -6.42 15.17 -5.99
N LEU A 52 -6.26 13.85 -5.76
CA LEU A 52 -7.10 12.84 -6.40
C LEU A 52 -8.57 12.98 -5.98
N ILE A 53 -8.85 13.13 -4.67
CA ILE A 53 -10.20 13.29 -4.15
C ILE A 53 -10.83 14.60 -4.66
N ALA A 54 -10.09 15.71 -4.63
CA ALA A 54 -10.56 16.99 -5.14
C ALA A 54 -10.90 16.92 -6.63
N CYS A 55 -10.05 16.27 -7.43
CA CYS A 55 -10.33 16.01 -8.85
C CYS A 55 -11.60 15.18 -9.04
N ILE A 56 -11.76 14.08 -8.30
CA ILE A 56 -12.96 13.23 -8.39
C ILE A 56 -14.22 14.02 -8.03
N ILE A 57 -14.21 14.78 -6.92
CA ILE A 57 -15.35 15.59 -6.49
C ILE A 57 -15.70 16.63 -7.56
N MET A 58 -14.71 17.34 -8.10
CA MET A 58 -14.91 18.30 -9.18
C MET A 58 -15.49 17.63 -10.42
N PHE A 59 -14.93 16.50 -10.84
CA PHE A 59 -15.35 15.78 -12.03
C PHE A 59 -16.80 15.26 -11.91
N VAL A 60 -17.15 14.67 -10.75
CA VAL A 60 -18.52 14.23 -10.45
C VAL A 60 -19.48 15.41 -10.43
N SER A 61 -19.08 16.53 -9.83
CA SER A 61 -19.91 17.75 -9.78
C SER A 61 -20.20 18.29 -11.19
N ILE A 62 -19.18 18.33 -12.05
CA ILE A 62 -19.31 18.78 -13.44
C ILE A 62 -20.19 17.81 -14.25
N TYR A 63 -19.99 16.50 -14.08
CA TYR A 63 -20.76 15.46 -14.76
C TYR A 63 -22.26 15.55 -14.41
N TYR A 64 -22.60 15.69 -13.13
CA TYR A 64 -23.99 15.78 -12.69
C TYR A 64 -24.67 17.12 -12.98
N SER A 65 -23.92 18.22 -13.03
CA SER A 65 -24.51 19.57 -13.13
C SER A 65 -24.61 20.14 -14.54
N ASN A 66 -23.75 19.72 -15.48
CA ASN A 66 -23.75 20.27 -16.84
C ASN A 66 -23.60 19.20 -17.93
N ASP A 67 -23.97 17.94 -17.67
CA ASP A 67 -23.77 16.83 -18.61
C ASP A 67 -22.29 16.70 -19.07
N GLY A 68 -21.34 17.16 -18.25
CA GLY A 68 -19.91 17.16 -18.58
C GLY A 68 -19.37 18.43 -19.28
N GLU A 69 -20.18 19.45 -19.53
CA GLU A 69 -19.66 20.72 -20.11
C GLU A 69 -18.88 21.54 -19.08
N LEU A 70 -17.59 21.73 -19.35
CA LEU A 70 -16.70 22.58 -18.57
C LEU A 70 -16.99 24.06 -18.83
N ARG A 71 -17.59 24.74 -17.84
CA ARG A 71 -17.83 26.18 -17.87
C ARG A 71 -17.09 26.91 -16.74
N GLY A 72 -16.56 28.10 -17.04
CA GLY A 72 -15.76 28.88 -16.09
C GLY A 72 -16.48 29.21 -14.78
N PHE A 73 -17.80 29.38 -14.80
CA PHE A 73 -18.58 29.68 -13.59
C PHE A 73 -18.62 28.54 -12.56
N LEU A 74 -18.39 27.28 -12.96
CA LEU A 74 -18.29 26.14 -12.04
C LEU A 74 -17.07 26.31 -11.11
N PHE A 75 -15.95 26.78 -11.66
CA PHE A 75 -14.73 27.06 -10.90
C PHE A 75 -14.91 28.26 -9.97
N LEU A 76 -15.63 29.30 -10.41
CA LEU A 76 -15.98 30.44 -9.56
C LEU A 76 -16.89 30.03 -8.41
N GLY A 77 -17.88 29.19 -8.65
CA GLY A 77 -18.75 28.62 -7.61
C GLY A 77 -17.93 27.82 -6.59
N ALA A 78 -17.08 26.91 -7.05
CA ALA A 78 -16.19 26.15 -6.18
C ALA A 78 -15.26 27.06 -5.35
N PHE A 79 -14.64 28.06 -5.98
CA PHE A 79 -13.78 29.04 -5.30
C PHE A 79 -14.56 29.83 -4.24
N LEU A 80 -15.75 30.31 -4.58
CA LEU A 80 -16.64 31.00 -3.65
C LEU A 80 -17.02 30.09 -2.48
N GLY A 81 -17.28 28.81 -2.73
CA GLY A 81 -17.54 27.81 -1.71
C GLY A 81 -16.39 27.65 -0.73
N VAL A 82 -15.14 27.60 -1.21
CA VAL A 82 -13.95 27.55 -0.35
C VAL A 82 -13.84 28.82 0.50
N VAL A 83 -14.05 30.00 -0.08
CA VAL A 83 -14.01 31.29 0.64
C VAL A 83 -15.10 31.37 1.71
N LEU A 84 -16.33 31.00 1.36
CA LEU A 84 -17.46 30.96 2.30
C LEU A 84 -17.21 29.98 3.44
N TYR A 85 -16.65 28.80 3.15
CA TYR A 85 -16.24 27.85 4.17
C TYR A 85 -15.19 28.46 5.10
N ALA A 86 -14.14 29.10 4.57
CA ALA A 86 -13.09 29.72 5.37
C ALA A 86 -13.63 30.86 6.27
N MET A 87 -14.55 31.68 5.76
CA MET A 87 -15.19 32.76 6.52
C MET A 87 -16.15 32.22 7.60
N LEU A 88 -16.93 31.17 7.30
CA LEU A 88 -17.83 30.55 8.27
C LEU A 88 -17.03 29.87 9.39
N PHE A 89 -15.90 29.25 9.05
CA PHE A 89 -15.03 28.59 10.00
C PHE A 89 -14.26 29.56 10.90
N SER A 90 -14.03 30.81 10.46
CA SER A 90 -13.38 31.86 11.28
C SER A 90 -14.02 32.05 12.66
N ARG A 91 -15.37 31.97 12.75
CA ARG A 91 -16.08 32.06 14.05
C ARG A 91 -15.98 30.78 14.88
N ILE A 92 -15.93 29.63 14.23
CA ILE A 92 -15.79 28.30 14.85
C ILE A 92 -14.39 28.12 15.43
N VAL A 93 -13.35 28.63 14.76
CA VAL A 93 -11.93 28.52 15.18
C VAL A 93 -11.68 29.05 16.60
N MET A 94 -12.35 30.12 17.02
CA MET A 94 -12.10 30.71 18.35
C MET A 94 -12.69 29.90 19.52
N GLY A 95 -13.81 29.19 19.34
CA GLY A 95 -14.44 28.40 20.41
C GLY A 95 -14.20 26.88 20.30
N SER A 96 -13.93 26.39 19.10
CA SER A 96 -13.95 24.95 18.79
C SER A 96 -12.57 24.31 18.73
N SER A 97 -11.49 25.06 18.95
CA SER A 97 -10.11 24.57 18.82
C SER A 97 -9.83 23.26 19.58
N LEU A 98 -10.32 23.10 20.81
CA LEU A 98 -10.13 21.86 21.60
C LEU A 98 -11.11 20.74 21.23
N PHE A 99 -12.36 21.08 20.90
CA PHE A 99 -13.39 20.11 20.52
C PHE A 99 -13.13 19.52 19.13
N ILE A 100 -12.70 20.37 18.18
CA ILE A 100 -12.27 19.98 16.82
C ILE A 100 -11.09 19.03 16.92
N ILE A 101 -10.07 19.32 17.73
CA ILE A 101 -8.93 18.41 17.88
C ILE A 101 -9.41 17.02 18.35
N ASN A 102 -10.26 16.95 19.38
CA ASN A 102 -10.71 15.65 19.92
C ASN A 102 -11.61 14.86 18.97
N ILE A 103 -12.56 15.53 18.32
CA ILE A 103 -13.43 14.88 17.32
C ILE A 103 -12.62 14.48 16.09
N THR A 104 -11.57 15.24 15.77
CA THR A 104 -10.69 14.94 14.65
C THR A 104 -9.75 13.78 14.95
N VAL A 105 -9.22 13.63 16.16
CA VAL A 105 -8.45 12.43 16.54
C VAL A 105 -9.32 11.16 16.41
N LYS A 106 -10.61 11.24 16.78
CA LYS A 106 -11.58 10.16 16.53
C LYS A 106 -11.80 9.91 15.04
N ALA A 107 -12.00 10.96 14.24
CA ALA A 107 -12.21 10.85 12.80
C ALA A 107 -10.97 10.29 12.07
N VAL A 108 -9.76 10.70 12.45
CA VAL A 108 -8.50 10.17 11.90
C VAL A 108 -8.34 8.69 12.26
N ARG A 109 -8.66 8.28 13.49
CA ARG A 109 -8.65 6.86 13.85
C ARG A 109 -9.68 6.07 13.04
N PHE A 110 -10.85 6.65 12.78
CA PHE A 110 -11.89 6.03 11.97
C PHE A 110 -11.50 5.93 10.48
N LEU A 111 -10.92 6.97 9.91
CA LEU A 111 -10.45 7.00 8.52
C LEU A 111 -9.22 6.09 8.33
N ALA A 112 -8.28 6.09 9.28
CA ALA A 112 -7.17 5.15 9.30
C ALA A 112 -7.68 3.72 9.43
N PHE A 113 -8.73 3.48 10.24
CA PHE A 113 -9.38 2.18 10.28
C PHE A 113 -9.92 1.83 8.89
N ILE A 114 -10.73 2.69 8.27
CA ILE A 114 -11.32 2.43 6.94
C ILE A 114 -10.30 2.25 5.83
N LEU A 115 -9.15 2.92 5.89
CA LEU A 115 -8.08 2.84 4.90
C LEU A 115 -7.16 1.62 5.13
N PHE A 116 -6.80 1.33 6.38
CA PHE A 116 -5.95 0.18 6.72
C PHE A 116 -6.72 -1.15 6.76
N TYR A 117 -8.05 -1.13 6.91
CA TYR A 117 -8.88 -2.34 6.88
C TYR A 117 -8.81 -3.10 5.55
N PRO A 118 -9.04 -2.47 4.38
CA PRO A 118 -8.94 -3.16 3.10
C PRO A 118 -7.50 -3.61 2.82
N PHE A 119 -6.49 -2.85 3.26
CA PHE A 119 -5.08 -3.25 3.11
C PHE A 119 -4.75 -4.50 3.94
N ARG A 120 -5.22 -4.59 5.19
CA ARG A 120 -5.10 -5.80 6.01
C ARG A 120 -5.81 -6.99 5.39
N LEU A 121 -7.00 -6.77 4.81
CA LEU A 121 -7.76 -7.81 4.13
C LEU A 121 -7.01 -8.32 2.89
N LEU A 122 -6.46 -7.41 2.08
CA LEU A 122 -5.68 -7.73 0.89
C LEU A 122 -4.41 -8.53 1.23
N VAL A 123 -3.66 -8.11 2.26
CA VAL A 123 -2.47 -8.83 2.73
C VAL A 123 -2.83 -10.22 3.27
N LYS A 124 -3.93 -10.36 4.04
CA LYS A 124 -4.40 -11.68 4.48
C LYS A 124 -4.79 -12.57 3.30
N LEU A 125 -5.47 -12.01 2.30
CA LEU A 125 -5.92 -12.74 1.11
C LEU A 125 -4.73 -13.29 0.31
N LEU A 126 -3.67 -12.49 0.15
CA LEU A 126 -2.45 -12.88 -0.57
C LEU A 126 -1.50 -13.75 0.28
N ALA A 127 -1.47 -13.59 1.60
CA ALA A 127 -0.59 -14.36 2.48
C ALA A 127 -0.93 -15.86 2.54
N VAL A 128 -2.20 -16.23 2.33
CA VAL A 128 -2.64 -17.63 2.33
C VAL A 128 -2.07 -18.45 1.16
N PRO A 129 -2.20 -18.04 -0.11
CA PRO A 129 -1.61 -18.77 -1.23
C PRO A 129 -0.07 -18.73 -1.19
N VAL A 130 0.52 -17.60 -0.78
CA VAL A 130 1.99 -17.47 -0.65
C VAL A 130 2.55 -18.41 0.42
N ARG A 131 1.91 -18.54 1.59
CA ARG A 131 2.35 -19.52 2.62
C ARG A 131 2.24 -20.96 2.14
N LYS A 132 1.21 -21.30 1.36
CA LYS A 132 1.05 -22.66 0.79
C LYS A 132 2.13 -22.94 -0.25
N ALA A 133 2.38 -22.00 -1.16
CA ALA A 133 3.44 -22.10 -2.16
C ALA A 133 4.84 -22.18 -1.51
N ALA A 134 5.10 -21.36 -0.49
CA ALA A 134 6.37 -21.36 0.25
C ALA A 134 6.60 -22.69 1.00
N LYS A 135 5.55 -23.28 1.61
CA LYS A 135 5.65 -24.61 2.22
C LYS A 135 5.93 -25.69 1.18
N ALA A 136 5.21 -25.69 0.05
CA ALA A 136 5.42 -26.65 -1.02
C ALA A 136 6.85 -26.57 -1.60
N ALA A 137 7.38 -25.36 -1.77
CA ALA A 137 8.76 -25.14 -2.21
C ALA A 137 9.78 -25.61 -1.15
N ALA A 138 9.54 -25.33 0.13
CA ALA A 138 10.41 -25.77 1.22
C ALA A 138 10.46 -27.31 1.34
N ASP A 139 9.31 -27.97 1.21
CA ASP A 139 9.22 -29.44 1.25
C ASP A 139 9.94 -30.09 0.06
N SER A 140 9.84 -29.47 -1.12
CA SER A 140 10.54 -29.91 -2.33
C SER A 140 12.07 -29.80 -2.17
N LEU A 141 12.57 -28.68 -1.62
CA LEU A 141 13.99 -28.48 -1.33
C LEU A 141 14.52 -29.44 -0.27
N ARG A 142 13.71 -29.74 0.77
CA ARG A 142 14.09 -30.69 1.83
C ARG A 142 14.28 -32.11 1.29
N LYS A 143 13.44 -32.55 0.34
CA LYS A 143 13.60 -33.84 -0.37
C LYS A 143 14.86 -33.89 -1.22
N VAL A 144 15.19 -32.80 -1.93
CA VAL A 144 16.41 -32.75 -2.75
C VAL A 144 17.67 -32.78 -1.87
N ARG A 145 17.67 -32.04 -0.75
CA ARG A 145 18.80 -32.00 0.19
C ARG A 145 19.08 -33.37 0.81
N THR A 146 18.06 -34.05 1.33
CA THR A 146 18.21 -35.40 1.91
C THR A 146 18.75 -36.41 0.90
N ARG A 147 18.24 -36.41 -0.34
CA ARG A 147 18.80 -37.27 -1.41
C ARG A 147 20.25 -36.95 -1.77
N ARG A 148 20.64 -35.67 -1.72
CA ARG A 148 22.02 -35.24 -1.95
C ARG A 148 22.95 -35.68 -0.83
N ASP A 149 22.51 -35.60 0.42
CA ASP A 149 23.26 -36.02 1.61
C ASP A 149 23.42 -37.55 1.64
N GLU A 150 22.38 -38.31 1.25
CA GLU A 150 22.49 -39.77 1.07
C GLU A 150 23.44 -40.15 -0.07
N ALA A 151 23.38 -39.46 -1.21
CA ALA A 151 24.24 -39.72 -2.35
C ALA A 151 25.70 -39.36 -2.06
N SER A 152 25.96 -38.30 -1.29
CA SER A 152 27.31 -37.92 -0.86
C SER A 152 27.88 -38.94 0.13
N GLY A 153 27.07 -39.43 1.07
CA GLY A 153 27.44 -40.50 2.00
C GLY A 153 27.82 -41.80 1.27
N ARG A 154 26.99 -42.26 0.32
CA ARG A 154 27.28 -43.46 -0.48
C ARG A 154 28.55 -43.33 -1.32
N ARG A 155 28.82 -42.14 -1.89
CA ARG A 155 30.07 -41.89 -2.63
C ARG A 155 31.29 -41.92 -1.70
N ALA A 156 31.22 -41.28 -0.54
CA ALA A 156 32.29 -41.31 0.44
C ALA A 156 32.59 -42.73 0.96
N GLU A 157 31.56 -43.56 1.11
CA GLU A 157 31.70 -44.96 1.53
C GLU A 157 32.30 -45.84 0.42
N ALA A 158 31.88 -45.64 -0.83
CA ALA A 158 32.47 -46.28 -2.00
C ALA A 158 33.96 -45.92 -2.19
N ASP A 159 34.32 -44.64 -2.01
CA ASP A 159 35.71 -44.17 -2.09
C ASP A 159 36.59 -44.78 -0.98
N LYS A 160 36.07 -44.91 0.24
CA LYS A 160 36.77 -45.60 1.33
C LYS A 160 36.98 -47.09 1.03
N ALA A 161 35.97 -47.77 0.50
CA ALA A 161 36.07 -49.17 0.12
C ALA A 161 37.09 -49.40 -1.01
N ALA A 162 37.06 -48.56 -2.05
CA ALA A 162 38.02 -48.60 -3.16
C ALA A 162 39.45 -48.29 -2.70
N GLY A 163 39.63 -47.32 -1.79
CA GLY A 163 40.93 -47.00 -1.19
C GLY A 163 41.49 -48.14 -0.33
N GLY A 164 40.63 -48.81 0.44
CA GLY A 164 40.98 -50.01 1.21
C GLY A 164 41.41 -51.17 0.31
N GLN A 165 40.65 -51.43 -0.76
CA GLN A 165 40.96 -52.50 -1.71
C GLN A 165 42.26 -52.20 -2.48
N ARG A 166 42.48 -50.97 -2.94
CA ARG A 166 43.75 -50.53 -3.55
C ARG A 166 44.94 -50.70 -2.62
N ARG A 167 44.80 -50.38 -1.32
CA ARG A 167 45.86 -50.60 -0.31
C ARG A 167 46.17 -52.09 -0.12
N ARG A 168 45.15 -52.96 -0.09
CA ARG A 168 45.34 -54.42 0.00
C ARG A 168 46.05 -54.97 -1.23
N PHE A 169 45.64 -54.56 -2.44
CA PHE A 169 46.32 -54.93 -3.67
C PHE A 169 47.76 -54.41 -3.74
N ALA A 170 48.01 -53.18 -3.31
CA ALA A 170 49.36 -52.61 -3.24
C ALA A 170 50.26 -53.35 -2.22
N ALA A 171 49.71 -53.76 -1.07
CA ALA A 171 50.43 -54.55 -0.08
C ALA A 171 50.80 -55.94 -0.60
N ILE A 172 49.85 -56.64 -1.25
CA ILE A 172 50.11 -57.94 -1.89
C ILE A 172 51.19 -57.80 -2.97
N ARG A 173 51.11 -56.75 -3.80
CA ARG A 173 52.10 -56.48 -4.84
C ARG A 173 53.49 -56.19 -4.27
N ARG A 174 53.59 -55.50 -3.13
CA ARG A 174 54.86 -55.29 -2.40
C ARG A 174 55.43 -56.59 -1.81
N ILE A 175 54.59 -57.45 -1.24
CA ILE A 175 55.02 -58.75 -0.69
C ILE A 175 55.55 -59.66 -1.80
N PHE A 176 54.91 -59.67 -2.96
CA PHE A 176 55.38 -60.45 -4.11
C PHE A 176 56.63 -59.85 -4.76
N ALA A 177 56.77 -58.51 -4.79
CA ALA A 177 57.95 -57.85 -5.33
C ALA A 177 59.20 -58.02 -4.44
N GLY A 178 59.05 -58.10 -3.11
CA GLY A 178 60.16 -58.33 -2.18
C GLY A 178 60.58 -59.79 -1.99
N ARG A 179 60.06 -60.73 -2.80
CA ARG A 179 60.40 -62.15 -2.77
C ARG A 179 61.25 -62.58 -4.00
N ILE A 180 61.62 -61.64 -4.85
CA ILE A 180 62.37 -61.87 -6.11
C ILE A 180 63.82 -61.35 -6.02
N GLU A 181 64.22 -60.75 -4.89
CA GLU A 181 65.61 -60.41 -4.56
C GLU A 181 66.05 -61.20 -3.32
#